data_AF-A0AAE0VFB9-F1
#
_entry.id   AF-A0AAE0VFB9-F1
#
_cell.length_a   1.000
_cell.length_b   1.000
_cell.length_c   1.000
_cell.angle_alpha   90.00
_cell.angle_beta   90.00
_cell.angle_gamma   90.00
#
_symmetry.space_group_name_H-M   'P 1'
#
loop_
_entity.id
_entity.type
_entity.pdbx_description
1 polymer ?
#
loop_
_entity_poly.entity_id
_entity_poly.type
_entity_poly.pdbx_seq_one_letter_code
_entity_poly.pdbx_strand_id
1 'polypeptide(L)'
;MLDQLYTLHRVLEGSWEFAQPVHMCFVDLEKAFNHVPRGILWEVLWEYRVRGPLLRAVRSLYNRSRSLVRIASYDVALLAPSGLDLQHALGRFAAECEAAGMRVSTSKSEAMVLDRKKVACTLQVGGKLLPQVEKFKYLGVLFTSEGRMDREIDRRIGAAAAVMRSMYRSVVVKKELSRKAKLSIYQSIYVPTLTYGHELWVMTERKSIEISRSSSRTMAKFAS
;
A
#
# COMPACT_ATOMS: atom_id res chain seq x y z
N MET A 1 -8.71 0.34 5.15
CA MET A 1 -7.65 0.52 4.11
C MET A 1 -7.90 1.79 3.30
N LEU A 2 -9.09 1.98 2.73
CA LEU A 2 -9.45 3.23 2.04
C LEU A 2 -9.33 4.46 2.96
N ASP A 3 -9.76 4.35 4.22
CA ASP A 3 -9.69 5.46 5.18
C ASP A 3 -8.26 5.92 5.44
N GLN A 4 -7.29 4.99 5.54
CA GLN A 4 -5.87 5.33 5.73
C GLN A 4 -5.30 6.09 4.53
N LEU A 5 -5.66 5.66 3.32
CA LEU A 5 -5.28 6.34 2.09
C LEU A 5 -5.89 7.74 2.02
N TYR A 6 -7.17 7.87 2.39
CA TYR A 6 -7.86 9.16 2.41
C TYR A 6 -7.27 10.11 3.45
N THR A 7 -7.03 9.66 4.68
CA THR A 7 -6.39 10.46 5.73
C THR A 7 -5.00 10.92 5.29
N LEU A 8 -4.20 10.02 4.73
CA LEU A 8 -2.86 10.35 4.22
C LEU A 8 -2.95 11.43 3.14
N HIS A 9 -3.85 11.25 2.17
CA HIS A 9 -4.06 12.22 1.11
C HIS A 9 -4.47 13.59 1.63
N ARG A 10 -5.41 13.66 2.57
CA ARG A 10 -5.87 14.93 3.17
C ARG A 10 -4.74 15.67 3.90
N VAL A 11 -3.87 14.94 4.59
CA VAL A 11 -2.67 15.53 5.22
C VAL A 11 -1.71 16.10 4.17
N LEU A 12 -1.49 15.36 3.08
CA LEU A 12 -0.63 15.81 1.98
C LEU A 12 -1.19 17.01 1.22
N GLU A 13 -2.50 17.03 0.94
CA GLU A 13 -3.18 18.18 0.33
C GLU A 13 -3.05 19.42 1.20
N GLY A 14 -3.37 19.32 2.49
CA GLY A 14 -3.28 20.45 3.42
C GLY A 14 -1.84 20.97 3.54
N SER A 15 -0.87 20.06 3.65
CA SER A 15 0.56 20.40 3.63
C SER A 15 0.95 21.21 2.40
N TRP A 16 0.48 20.80 1.22
CA TRP A 16 0.75 21.50 -0.02
C TRP A 16 0.03 22.84 -0.12
N GLU A 17 -1.25 22.91 0.27
CA GLU A 17 -2.10 24.10 0.27
C GLU A 17 -1.52 25.19 1.17
N PHE A 18 -1.13 24.82 2.39
CA PHE A 18 -0.59 25.74 3.40
C PHE A 18 0.93 25.89 3.36
N ALA A 19 1.61 25.27 2.38
CA ALA A 19 3.07 25.29 2.23
C ALA A 19 3.83 24.88 3.51
N GLN A 20 3.28 23.91 4.24
CA GLN A 20 3.91 23.35 5.44
C GLN A 20 4.54 22.00 5.09
N PRO A 21 5.81 21.75 5.44
CA PRO A 21 6.44 20.48 5.16
C PRO A 21 5.78 19.36 5.96
N VAL A 22 5.62 18.20 5.33
CA VAL A 22 5.24 16.95 6.02
C VAL A 22 6.36 15.94 5.87
N HIS A 23 6.88 15.50 7.00
CA HIS A 23 7.87 14.45 7.09
C HIS A 23 7.15 13.13 7.31
N MET A 24 7.53 12.12 6.53
CA MET A 24 6.89 10.82 6.52
C MET A 24 7.94 9.72 6.71
N CYS A 25 7.60 8.69 7.48
CA CYS A 25 8.38 7.47 7.56
C CYS A 25 7.45 6.28 7.33
N PHE A 26 7.72 5.53 6.27
CA PHE A 26 7.06 4.26 6.01
C PHE A 26 7.86 3.17 6.69
N VAL A 27 7.21 2.45 7.61
CA VAL A 27 7.85 1.46 8.47
C VAL A 27 7.42 0.07 8.06
N ASP A 28 8.38 -0.77 7.68
CA ASP A 28 8.20 -2.21 7.50
C ASP A 28 8.71 -2.93 8.75
N LEU A 29 7.92 -3.86 9.29
CA LEU A 29 8.34 -4.72 10.40
C LEU A 29 8.97 -6.00 9.86
N GLU A 30 10.16 -6.35 10.36
CA GLU A 30 10.82 -7.62 10.07
C GLU A 30 9.90 -8.78 10.47
N LYS A 31 9.35 -9.47 9.46
CA LYS A 31 8.59 -10.74 9.53
C LYS A 31 7.94 -10.95 10.91
N ALA A 32 6.98 -10.10 11.30
CA ALA A 32 6.36 -10.12 12.62
C ALA A 32 5.92 -11.54 13.06
N PHE A 33 5.47 -12.37 12.12
CA PHE A 33 5.12 -13.79 12.35
C PHE A 33 6.26 -14.69 12.85
N ASN A 34 7.52 -14.42 12.48
CA ASN A 34 8.67 -15.20 12.92
C ASN A 34 9.09 -14.84 14.34
N HIS A 35 8.69 -13.66 14.82
CA HIS A 35 9.11 -13.13 16.10
C HIS A 35 8.02 -13.14 17.16
N VAL A 36 6.77 -13.55 16.83
CA VAL A 36 5.73 -13.80 17.84
C VAL A 36 6.27 -14.82 18.86
N PRO A 37 6.40 -14.46 20.14
CA PRO A 37 6.86 -15.38 21.17
C PRO A 37 5.88 -16.55 21.27
N ARG A 38 6.31 -17.74 20.86
CA ARG A 38 5.42 -18.91 20.74
C ARG A 38 4.81 -19.30 22.08
N GLY A 39 5.50 -19.05 23.19
CA GLY A 39 4.96 -19.23 24.55
C GLY A 39 3.70 -18.40 24.76
N ILE A 40 3.80 -17.08 24.52
CA ILE A 40 2.71 -16.12 24.67
C ILE A 40 1.56 -16.44 23.69
N LEU A 41 1.87 -16.81 22.45
CA LEU A 41 0.84 -17.20 21.47
C LEU A 41 -0.04 -18.36 21.97
N TRP A 42 0.56 -19.35 22.62
CA TRP A 42 -0.20 -20.48 23.16
C TRP A 42 -1.02 -20.12 24.39
N GLU A 43 -0.51 -19.23 25.24
CA GLU A 43 -1.23 -18.70 26.40
C GLU A 43 -2.44 -17.89 25.97
N VAL A 44 -2.27 -16.95 25.04
CA VAL A 44 -3.37 -16.15 24.48
C VAL A 44 -4.43 -17.05 23.84
N LEU A 45 -4.05 -18.01 22.99
CA LEU A 45 -5.01 -18.93 22.38
C LEU A 45 -5.77 -19.76 23.43
N TRP A 46 -5.11 -20.13 24.52
CA TRP A 46 -5.74 -20.83 25.63
C TRP A 46 -6.75 -19.96 26.40
N GLU A 47 -6.43 -18.68 26.60
CA GLU A 47 -7.32 -17.68 27.21
C GLU A 47 -8.56 -17.43 26.35
N TYR A 48 -8.39 -17.31 25.03
CA TYR A 48 -9.47 -17.23 24.03
C TYR A 48 -10.23 -18.56 23.82
N ARG A 49 -10.10 -19.52 24.74
CA ARG A 49 -10.82 -20.81 24.77
C ARG A 49 -10.49 -21.76 23.61
N VAL A 50 -9.42 -21.53 22.85
CA VAL A 50 -8.95 -22.46 21.82
C VAL A 50 -8.17 -23.60 22.49
N ARG A 51 -8.81 -24.77 22.62
CA ARG A 51 -8.24 -25.92 23.35
C ARG A 51 -8.29 -27.23 22.56
N GLY A 52 -7.65 -28.25 23.12
CA GLY A 52 -7.78 -29.63 22.66
C GLY A 52 -7.27 -29.86 21.24
N PRO A 53 -8.00 -30.60 20.39
CA PRO A 53 -7.58 -30.93 19.03
C PRO A 53 -7.23 -29.72 18.17
N LEU A 54 -7.96 -28.60 18.31
CA LEU A 54 -7.71 -27.38 17.53
C LEU A 54 -6.38 -26.73 17.90
N LEU A 55 -6.07 -26.62 19.19
CA LEU A 55 -4.78 -26.10 19.64
C LEU A 55 -3.62 -27.01 19.21
N ARG A 56 -3.81 -28.34 19.22
CA ARG A 56 -2.82 -29.30 18.70
C ARG A 56 -2.62 -29.15 17.19
N ALA A 57 -3.70 -28.97 16.42
CA ALA A 57 -3.65 -28.74 14.99
C ALA A 57 -2.89 -27.44 14.67
N VAL A 58 -3.23 -26.33 15.35
CA VAL A 58 -2.52 -25.05 15.20
C VAL A 58 -1.05 -25.21 15.56
N ARG A 59 -0.70 -25.80 16.70
CA ARG A 59 0.72 -26.08 17.06
C ARG A 59 1.43 -26.90 15.99
N SER A 60 0.77 -27.88 15.38
CA SER A 60 1.35 -28.72 14.33
C SER A 60 1.68 -27.94 13.06
N LEU A 61 0.89 -26.91 12.72
CA LEU A 61 1.20 -25.99 11.61
C LEU A 61 2.50 -25.22 11.86
N TYR A 62 2.86 -24.94 13.11
CA TYR A 62 4.11 -24.22 13.43
C TYR A 62 5.32 -25.16 13.66
N ASN A 63 5.11 -26.46 13.85
CA ASN A 63 6.16 -27.37 14.29
C ASN A 63 6.98 -28.01 13.15
N ARG A 64 6.71 -27.67 11.88
CA ARG A 64 7.46 -28.15 10.69
C ARG A 64 7.09 -27.43 9.37
N SER A 65 6.28 -26.37 9.40
CA SER A 65 5.84 -25.72 8.16
C SER A 65 6.92 -24.80 7.58
N ARG A 66 7.25 -25.02 6.30
CA ARG A 66 7.95 -24.05 5.44
C ARG A 66 6.99 -23.04 4.80
N SER A 67 5.68 -23.23 4.93
CA SER A 67 4.67 -22.34 4.39
C SER A 67 4.43 -21.16 5.34
N LEU A 68 4.78 -19.97 4.85
CA LEU A 68 4.63 -18.69 5.52
C LEU A 68 3.28 -18.09 5.13
N VAL A 69 2.33 -17.99 6.07
CA VAL A 69 1.15 -17.12 5.88
C VAL A 69 1.64 -15.69 6.10
N ARG A 70 1.91 -14.97 5.01
CA ARG A 70 2.13 -13.51 5.07
C ARG A 70 0.78 -12.85 5.28
N ILE A 71 0.47 -12.45 6.51
CA ILE A 71 -0.51 -11.37 6.70
C ILE A 71 0.18 -10.09 6.24
N ALA A 72 -0.19 -9.62 5.06
CA ALA A 72 0.31 -8.38 4.48
C ALA A 72 -0.57 -7.22 4.96
N SER A 73 -0.31 -6.70 6.16
CA SER A 73 -0.65 -5.32 6.53
C SER A 73 -0.11 -5.00 7.93
N TYR A 74 1.20 -4.77 8.01
CA TYR A 74 1.76 -3.95 9.09
C TYR A 74 2.37 -2.68 8.47
N ASP A 75 1.80 -2.20 7.37
CA ASP A 75 2.26 -1.00 6.70
C ASP A 75 1.91 0.19 7.60
N VAL A 76 2.90 0.69 8.35
CA VAL A 76 2.73 1.84 9.24
C VAL A 76 3.37 3.05 8.57
N ALA A 77 2.61 4.14 8.45
CA ALA A 77 3.12 5.43 8.03
C ALA A 77 3.09 6.39 9.23
N LEU A 78 4.25 6.86 9.64
CA LEU A 78 4.40 7.91 10.65
C LEU A 78 4.49 9.27 9.95
N LEU A 79 3.82 10.26 10.52
CA LEU A 79 3.69 11.61 9.98
C LEU A 79 4.06 12.62 11.05
N ALA A 80 4.87 13.62 10.70
CA ALA A 80 5.18 14.72 11.60
C ALA A 80 5.48 16.02 10.83
N PRO A 81 5.28 17.20 11.46
CA PRO A 81 5.58 18.49 10.83
C PRO A 81 7.09 18.74 10.69
N SER A 82 7.93 18.10 11.49
CA SER A 82 9.39 18.23 11.43
C SER A 82 10.10 16.88 11.42
N GLY A 83 11.31 16.83 10.86
CA GLY A 83 12.16 15.65 10.89
C GLY A 83 12.55 15.22 12.32
N LEU A 84 12.68 16.17 13.25
CA LEU A 84 12.98 15.89 14.65
C LEU A 84 11.79 15.19 15.33
N ASP A 85 10.57 15.72 15.14
CA ASP A 85 9.36 15.11 15.70
C ASP A 85 9.13 13.71 15.11
N LEU A 86 9.41 13.54 13.82
CA LEU A 86 9.32 12.24 13.16
C LEU A 86 10.34 11.26 13.75
N GLN A 87 11.58 11.68 14.01
CA GLN A 87 12.61 10.86 14.63
C GLN A 87 12.20 10.42 16.05
N HIS A 88 11.60 11.31 16.85
CA HIS A 88 11.08 10.96 18.17
C HIS A 88 9.90 9.99 18.09
N ALA A 89 8.95 10.21 17.17
CA ALA A 89 7.84 9.30 16.95
C ALA A 89 8.30 7.91 16.50
N LEU A 90 9.25 7.86 15.56
CA LEU A 90 9.87 6.64 15.07
C LEU A 90 10.64 5.90 16.16
N GLY A 91 11.38 6.61 17.01
CA GLY A 91 12.10 6.03 18.14
C GLY A 91 11.16 5.38 19.15
N ARG A 92 10.07 6.07 19.53
CA ARG A 92 9.03 5.50 20.41
C ARG A 92 8.37 4.28 19.78
N PHE A 93 7.98 4.39 18.51
CA PHE A 93 7.37 3.28 17.79
C PHE A 93 8.29 2.06 17.70
N ALA A 94 9.58 2.26 17.42
CA ALA A 94 10.58 1.19 17.37
C ALA A 94 10.76 0.52 18.73
N ALA A 95 10.83 1.29 19.83
CA ALA A 95 10.96 0.76 21.19
C ALA A 95 9.75 -0.09 21.59
N GLU A 96 8.53 0.36 21.28
CA GLU A 96 7.30 -0.41 21.51
C GLU A 96 7.26 -1.69 20.67
N CYS A 97 7.69 -1.60 19.41
CA CYS A 97 7.82 -2.79 18.56
C CYS A 97 8.79 -3.80 19.17
N GLU A 98 9.96 -3.35 19.63
CA GLU A 98 10.97 -4.20 20.27
C GLU A 98 10.45 -4.84 21.56
N ALA A 99 9.74 -4.09 22.40
CA ALA A 99 9.08 -4.61 23.60
C ALA A 99 8.03 -5.69 23.27
N ALA A 100 7.33 -5.55 22.15
CA ALA A 100 6.40 -6.55 21.62
C ALA A 100 7.09 -7.70 20.85
N GLY A 101 8.42 -7.75 20.82
CA GLY A 101 9.21 -8.76 20.11
C GLY A 101 9.29 -8.54 18.60
N MET A 102 8.82 -7.43 18.06
CA MET A 102 8.92 -7.06 16.65
C MET A 102 10.14 -6.16 16.41
N ARG A 103 10.66 -6.11 15.18
CA ARG A 103 11.76 -5.21 14.82
C ARG A 103 11.43 -4.41 13.57
N VAL A 104 11.84 -3.15 13.54
CA VAL A 104 11.73 -2.31 12.33
C VAL A 104 12.84 -2.70 11.35
N SER A 105 12.45 -2.97 10.09
CA SER A 105 13.35 -3.33 9.00
C SER A 105 13.97 -2.08 8.38
N THR A 106 15.16 -1.69 8.82
CA THR A 106 15.83 -0.46 8.31
C THR A 106 16.14 -0.49 6.81
N SER A 107 16.22 -1.67 6.20
CA SER A 107 16.46 -1.84 4.75
C SER A 107 15.21 -1.75 3.88
N LYS A 108 14.03 -1.72 4.50
CA LYS A 108 12.72 -1.67 3.81
C LYS A 108 11.86 -0.50 4.26
N SER A 109 12.18 0.09 5.40
CA SER A 109 11.59 1.33 5.86
C SER A 109 12.25 2.50 5.12
N GLU A 110 11.44 3.45 4.67
CA GLU A 110 11.89 4.57 3.85
C GLU A 110 11.34 5.89 4.41
N ALA A 111 12.15 6.95 4.34
CA ALA A 111 11.74 8.31 4.71
C ALA A 111 11.33 9.09 3.46
N MET A 112 10.35 9.98 3.57
CA MET A 112 9.96 10.89 2.50
C MET A 112 9.59 12.24 3.10
N VAL A 113 9.94 13.32 2.41
CA VAL A 113 9.54 14.67 2.78
C VAL A 113 8.69 15.25 1.66
N LEU A 114 7.50 15.71 2.02
CA LEU A 114 6.65 16.49 1.14
C LEU A 114 6.87 17.96 1.44
N ASP A 115 7.53 18.66 0.52
CA ASP A 115 7.80 20.09 0.61
C ASP A 115 8.01 20.64 -0.82
N ARG A 116 7.68 21.91 -1.03
CA ARG A 116 7.96 22.66 -2.27
C ARG A 116 9.47 22.81 -2.49
N LYS A 117 10.29 22.69 -1.43
CA LYS A 117 11.76 22.70 -1.49
C LYS A 117 12.31 21.32 -1.15
N LYS A 118 13.48 20.99 -1.71
CA LYS A 118 14.20 19.78 -1.30
C LYS A 118 14.75 19.97 0.11
N VAL A 119 14.19 19.21 1.06
CA VAL A 119 14.62 19.17 2.45
C VAL A 119 15.20 17.79 2.75
N ALA A 120 16.36 17.77 3.39
CA ALA A 120 16.97 16.53 3.87
C ALA A 120 16.31 16.11 5.19
N CYS A 121 15.92 14.84 5.28
CA CYS A 121 15.40 14.22 6.49
C CYS A 121 16.24 12.98 6.80
N THR A 122 17.03 13.09 7.86
CA THR A 122 17.93 12.01 8.29
C THR A 122 17.26 11.26 9.44
N LEU A 123 16.69 10.10 9.14
CA LEU A 123 16.08 9.23 10.16
C LEU A 123 16.98 8.04 10.48
N GLN A 124 16.96 7.63 11.74
CA GLN A 124 17.73 6.49 12.23
C GLN A 124 16.89 5.57 13.13
N VAL A 125 17.12 4.26 13.01
CA VAL A 125 16.60 3.24 13.93
C VAL A 125 17.72 2.27 14.26
N GLY A 126 17.97 2.03 15.55
CA GLY A 126 19.06 1.15 16.00
C GLY A 126 20.44 1.58 15.46
N GLY A 127 20.68 2.89 15.34
CA GLY A 127 21.92 3.46 14.80
C GLY A 127 22.10 3.33 13.27
N LYS A 128 21.11 2.81 12.54
CA LYS A 128 21.14 2.71 11.07
C LYS A 128 20.26 3.78 10.44
N LEU A 129 20.81 4.44 9.41
CA LEU A 129 20.11 5.43 8.62
C LEU A 129 19.04 4.78 7.74
N LEU A 130 17.87 5.41 7.68
CA LEU A 130 16.82 5.06 6.72
C LEU A 130 17.05 5.83 5.41
N PRO A 131 16.86 5.18 4.24
CA PRO A 131 16.94 5.86 2.96
C PRO A 131 15.82 6.89 2.80
N GLN A 132 16.17 8.10 2.32
CA GLN A 132 15.19 9.09 1.90
C GLN A 132 14.84 8.90 0.41
N VAL A 133 13.55 8.81 0.09
CA VAL A 133 13.04 8.59 -1.26
C VAL A 133 12.15 9.75 -1.72
N GLU A 134 12.05 9.93 -3.04
CA GLU A 134 11.15 10.92 -3.67
C GLU A 134 9.79 10.31 -4.08
N LYS A 135 9.68 8.98 -4.08
CA LYS A 135 8.48 8.26 -4.46
C LYS A 135 8.33 7.00 -3.63
N PHE A 136 7.11 6.72 -3.18
CA PHE A 136 6.82 5.54 -2.35
C PHE A 136 5.47 4.93 -2.73
N LYS A 137 5.34 3.61 -2.63
CA LYS A 137 4.07 2.92 -2.87
C LYS A 137 3.45 2.48 -1.55
N TYR A 138 2.36 3.11 -1.14
CA TYR A 138 1.62 2.77 0.07
C TYR A 138 0.23 2.24 -0.29
N LEU A 139 -0.11 1.05 0.22
CA LEU A 139 -1.39 0.36 -0.04
C LEU A 139 -1.78 0.31 -1.53
N GLY A 140 -0.79 0.13 -2.41
CA GLY A 140 -1.03 0.07 -3.85
C GLY A 140 -0.94 1.40 -4.59
N VAL A 141 -0.99 2.54 -3.91
CA VAL A 141 -0.99 3.90 -4.47
C VAL A 141 0.41 4.51 -4.43
N LEU A 142 0.84 5.13 -5.53
CA LEU A 142 2.12 5.85 -5.60
C LEU A 142 1.97 7.27 -5.04
N PHE A 143 2.76 7.59 -4.03
CA PHE A 143 2.95 8.93 -3.50
C PHE A 143 4.30 9.49 -3.96
N THR A 144 4.37 10.81 -4.13
CA THR A 144 5.60 11.50 -4.52
C THR A 144 5.86 12.67 -3.58
N SER A 145 7.13 13.03 -3.38
CA SER A 145 7.54 14.20 -2.57
C SER A 145 7.01 15.53 -3.13
N GLU A 146 6.63 15.56 -4.41
CA GLU A 146 6.02 16.72 -5.07
C GLU A 146 4.51 16.86 -4.75
N GLY A 147 3.89 15.88 -4.10
CA GLY A 147 2.46 15.86 -3.78
C GLY A 147 1.51 15.70 -4.98
N ARG A 148 2.06 15.58 -6.19
CA ARG A 148 1.27 15.42 -7.42
C ARG A 148 0.83 13.97 -7.63
N MET A 149 -0.45 13.78 -7.91
CA MET A 149 -1.05 12.48 -8.25
C MET A 149 -0.88 12.10 -9.72
N ASP A 150 -0.31 12.99 -10.54
CA ASP A 150 -0.18 12.78 -11.99
C ASP A 150 0.49 11.46 -12.34
N ARG A 151 1.60 11.14 -11.66
CA ARG A 151 2.37 9.91 -11.89
C ARG A 151 1.61 8.65 -11.47
N GLU A 152 0.77 8.71 -10.44
CA GLU A 152 -0.08 7.57 -10.05
C GLU A 152 -1.17 7.32 -11.08
N ILE A 153 -1.81 8.38 -11.57
CA ILE A 153 -2.84 8.30 -12.61
C ILE A 153 -2.24 7.65 -13.87
N ASP A 154 -1.09 8.14 -14.34
CA ASP A 154 -0.42 7.61 -15.53
C ASP A 154 -0.04 6.13 -15.35
N ARG A 155 0.41 5.75 -14.13
CA ARG A 155 0.71 4.35 -13.79
C ARG A 155 -0.53 3.46 -13.86
N ARG A 156 -1.68 3.94 -13.40
CA ARG A 156 -2.97 3.21 -13.44
C ARG A 156 -3.48 3.04 -14.85
N ILE A 157 -3.40 4.08 -15.67
CA ILE A 157 -3.68 4.02 -17.11
C ILE A 157 -2.77 2.99 -17.79
N GLY A 158 -1.46 3.03 -17.49
CA GLY A 158 -0.49 2.07 -18.03
C GLY A 158 -0.79 0.62 -17.64
N ALA A 159 -1.15 0.38 -16.38
CA ALA A 159 -1.53 -0.94 -15.87
C ALA A 159 -2.81 -1.47 -16.54
N ALA A 160 -3.84 -0.61 -16.65
CA ALA A 160 -5.09 -0.95 -17.33
C ALA A 160 -4.85 -1.26 -18.82
N ALA A 161 -3.98 -0.48 -19.48
CA ALA A 161 -3.58 -0.75 -20.87
C ALA A 161 -2.83 -2.08 -21.02
N ALA A 162 -1.99 -2.47 -20.05
CA ALA A 162 -1.31 -3.77 -20.06
C ALA A 162 -2.30 -4.94 -19.91
N VAL A 163 -3.25 -4.81 -18.98
CA VAL A 163 -4.38 -5.73 -18.81
C VAL A 163 -5.19 -5.86 -20.10
N MET A 164 -5.42 -4.75 -20.82
CA MET A 164 -6.09 -4.80 -22.11
C MET A 164 -5.32 -5.57 -23.17
N ARG A 165 -4.01 -5.32 -23.27
CA ARG A 165 -3.17 -6.03 -24.23
C ARG A 165 -3.16 -7.54 -23.97
N SER A 166 -3.10 -7.96 -22.71
CA SER A 166 -3.11 -9.39 -22.37
C SER A 166 -4.46 -10.05 -22.64
N MET A 167 -5.58 -9.34 -22.40
CA MET A 167 -6.93 -9.87 -22.62
C MET A 167 -7.39 -9.78 -24.08
N TYR A 168 -6.71 -9.04 -24.95
CA TYR A 168 -7.20 -8.78 -26.31
C TYR A 168 -7.47 -10.05 -27.10
N ARG A 169 -6.50 -10.97 -27.17
CA ARG A 169 -6.62 -12.22 -27.93
C ARG A 169 -7.52 -13.27 -27.24
N SER A 170 -7.46 -13.35 -25.92
CA SER A 170 -8.12 -14.40 -25.14
C SER A 170 -9.58 -14.08 -24.81
N VAL A 171 -9.94 -12.79 -24.75
CA VAL A 171 -11.27 -12.34 -24.33
C VAL A 171 -11.95 -11.48 -25.40
N VAL A 172 -11.30 -10.39 -25.81
CA VAL A 172 -11.94 -9.33 -26.62
C VAL A 172 -12.36 -9.86 -27.99
N VAL A 173 -11.47 -10.53 -28.71
CA VAL A 173 -11.73 -11.06 -30.06
C VAL A 173 -12.28 -12.49 -30.08
N LYS A 174 -12.44 -13.11 -28.91
CA LYS A 174 -12.85 -14.51 -28.78
C LYS A 174 -14.36 -14.63 -29.05
N LYS A 175 -14.74 -15.31 -30.14
CA LYS A 175 -16.13 -15.41 -30.62
C LYS A 175 -17.00 -16.32 -29.75
N GLU A 176 -16.36 -17.27 -29.07
CA GLU A 176 -16.99 -18.25 -28.19
C GLU A 176 -17.45 -17.61 -26.87
N LEU A 177 -16.95 -16.42 -26.53
CA LEU A 177 -17.38 -15.68 -25.36
C LEU A 177 -18.56 -14.79 -25.69
N SER A 178 -19.62 -14.91 -24.89
CA SER A 178 -20.78 -14.01 -24.99
C SER A 178 -20.40 -12.58 -24.66
N ARG A 179 -21.11 -11.61 -25.25
CA ARG A 179 -20.98 -10.18 -24.91
C ARG A 179 -21.11 -9.94 -23.40
N LYS A 180 -22.02 -10.65 -22.73
CA LYS A 180 -22.22 -10.56 -21.28
C LYS A 180 -20.97 -11.00 -20.51
N ALA A 181 -20.33 -12.10 -20.92
CA ALA A 181 -19.08 -12.57 -20.31
C ALA A 181 -17.93 -11.58 -20.54
N LYS A 182 -17.77 -11.06 -21.76
CA LYS A 182 -16.76 -10.03 -22.09
C LYS A 182 -16.93 -8.78 -21.22
N LEU A 183 -18.15 -8.26 -21.08
CA LEU A 183 -18.45 -7.09 -20.25
C LEU A 183 -18.22 -7.36 -18.76
N SER A 184 -18.56 -8.55 -18.27
CA SER A 184 -18.28 -8.95 -16.89
C SER A 184 -16.78 -8.99 -16.59
N ILE A 185 -15.96 -9.50 -17.52
CA ILE A 185 -14.49 -9.49 -17.40
C ILE A 185 -13.95 -8.05 -17.40
N TYR A 186 -14.48 -7.18 -18.27
CA TYR A 186 -14.13 -5.75 -18.26
C TYR A 186 -14.43 -5.09 -16.90
N GLN A 187 -15.63 -5.30 -16.36
CA GLN A 187 -16.04 -4.71 -15.07
C GLN A 187 -15.26 -5.27 -13.88
N SER A 188 -14.84 -6.54 -13.92
CA SER A 188 -14.16 -7.20 -12.79
C SER A 188 -12.65 -7.05 -12.80
N ILE A 189 -12.03 -6.83 -13.96
CA ILE A 189 -10.56 -6.78 -14.09
C ILE A 189 -10.09 -5.40 -14.54
N TYR A 190 -10.63 -4.88 -15.65
CA TYR A 190 -10.14 -3.62 -16.21
C TYR A 190 -10.52 -2.42 -15.34
N VAL A 191 -11.80 -2.31 -14.97
CA VAL A 191 -12.30 -1.15 -14.20
C VAL A 191 -11.57 -1.03 -12.85
N PRO A 192 -11.46 -2.06 -11.99
CA PRO A 192 -10.76 -1.93 -10.72
C PRO A 192 -9.26 -1.65 -10.88
N THR A 193 -8.63 -2.14 -11.96
CA THR A 193 -7.22 -1.83 -12.25
C THR A 193 -7.02 -0.33 -12.52
N LEU A 194 -7.95 0.26 -13.27
CA LEU A 194 -7.93 1.67 -13.65
C LEU A 194 -8.34 2.58 -12.48
N THR A 195 -9.43 2.27 -11.77
CA THR A 195 -10.06 3.18 -10.81
C THR A 195 -9.59 3.03 -9.37
N TYR A 196 -8.76 2.04 -9.04
CA TYR A 196 -8.28 1.92 -7.66
C TYR A 196 -7.51 3.18 -7.22
N GLY A 197 -7.94 3.79 -6.11
CA GLY A 197 -7.36 5.02 -5.57
C GLY A 197 -7.87 6.31 -6.23
N HIS A 198 -8.87 6.23 -7.11
CA HIS A 198 -9.43 7.40 -7.81
C HIS A 198 -10.06 8.44 -6.87
N GLU A 199 -10.52 8.00 -5.70
CA GLU A 199 -11.02 8.86 -4.63
C GLU A 199 -9.95 9.82 -4.08
N LEU A 200 -8.67 9.58 -4.34
CA LEU A 200 -7.55 10.44 -3.98
C LEU A 200 -7.08 11.32 -5.14
N TRP A 201 -7.68 11.22 -6.31
CA TRP A 201 -7.20 11.95 -7.47
C TRP A 201 -7.72 13.39 -7.43
N VAL A 202 -6.82 14.35 -7.26
CA VAL A 202 -7.07 15.75 -7.62
C VAL A 202 -7.13 15.83 -9.14
N MET A 203 -8.33 15.61 -9.67
CA MET A 203 -8.57 15.49 -11.11
C MET A 203 -8.57 16.87 -11.76
N THR A 204 -7.59 17.12 -12.62
CA THR A 204 -7.74 18.20 -13.60
C THR A 204 -8.78 17.80 -14.65
N GLU A 205 -9.51 18.77 -15.19
CA GLU A 205 -10.55 18.54 -16.20
C GLU A 205 -10.00 17.74 -17.41
N ARG A 206 -8.76 18.03 -17.82
CA ARG A 206 -8.05 17.28 -18.88
C ARG A 206 -7.87 15.80 -18.54
N LYS A 207 -7.44 15.45 -17.33
CA LYS A 207 -7.22 14.05 -16.93
C LYS A 207 -8.51 13.27 -16.77
N SER A 208 -9.57 13.92 -16.29
CA SER A 208 -10.92 13.34 -16.26
C SER A 208 -11.41 12.95 -17.66
N ILE A 209 -11.24 13.85 -18.63
CA ILE A 209 -11.59 13.60 -20.02
C ILE A 209 -10.75 12.46 -20.62
N GLU A 210 -9.45 12.40 -20.33
CA GLU A 210 -8.55 11.36 -20.83
C GLU A 210 -8.91 9.97 -20.29
N ILE A 211 -9.15 9.85 -18.98
CA ILE A 211 -9.58 8.60 -18.34
C ILE A 211 -10.93 8.15 -18.88
N SER A 212 -11.88 9.08 -19.03
CA SER A 212 -13.20 8.80 -19.59
C SER A 212 -13.10 8.32 -21.05
N ARG A 213 -12.31 8.99 -21.88
CA ARG A 213 -12.07 8.59 -23.28
C ARG A 213 -11.40 7.23 -23.38
N SER A 214 -10.38 6.97 -22.57
CA SER A 214 -9.69 5.67 -22.53
C SER A 214 -10.64 4.54 -22.11
N SER A 215 -11.48 4.79 -21.11
CA SER A 215 -12.48 3.85 -20.60
C SER A 215 -13.55 3.53 -21.65
N SER A 216 -14.15 4.54 -22.27
CA SER A 216 -15.19 4.36 -23.29
C SER A 216 -14.68 3.65 -24.55
N ARG A 217 -13.47 3.99 -25.03
CA ARG A 217 -12.83 3.30 -26.16
C ARG A 217 -12.58 1.82 -25.85
N THR A 218 -12.23 1.52 -24.61
CA THR A 218 -11.95 0.15 -24.17
C THR A 218 -13.25 -0.64 -24.02
N MET A 219 -14.27 -0.05 -23.40
CA MET A 219 -15.59 -0.67 -23.26
C MET A 219 -16.20 -1.05 -24.61
N ALA A 220 -16.10 -0.17 -25.61
CA ALA A 220 -16.59 -0.43 -26.97
C ALA A 220 -16.00 -1.70 -27.58
N LYS A 221 -14.74 -2.04 -27.25
CA LYS A 221 -14.08 -3.27 -27.74
C LYS A 221 -14.61 -4.54 -27.07
N PHE A 222 -15.06 -4.49 -25.82
CA PHE A 222 -15.69 -5.65 -25.17
C PHE A 222 -17.16 -5.82 -25.56
N ALA A 223 -17.80 -4.75 -26.01
CA ALA A 223 -19.19 -4.75 -26.45
C ALA A 223 -19.38 -5.31 -27.88
N SER A 224 -18.30 -5.37 -28.67
CA SER A 224 -18.23 -6.02 -30.00
C SER A 224 -18.02 -7.53 -29.93
#